data_AF-A0A7S2LEC6-F1
#
_entry.id   AF-A0A7S2LEC6-F1
#
_cell.length_a   1.000
_cell.length_b   1.000
_cell.length_c   1.000
_cell.angle_alpha   90.00
_cell.angle_beta   90.00
_cell.angle_gamma   90.00
#
_symmetry.space_group_name_H-M   'P 1'
#
loop_
_entity.id
_entity.type
_entity.pdbx_description
1 polymer ?
#
loop_
_entity_poly.entity_id
_entity_poly.type
_entity_poly.pdbx_seq_one_letter_code
_entity_poly.pdbx_strand_id
1 'polypeptide(L)'
;HGMRITLRFEEHDAKDFHMTLRLTLTKKYASGPTKDVVKLFVDHYNKKHAEHQLDATSLHLKLVGGNHLDRDALVEDFVAPGDECYLLGGEVTPGAAQFAPAKRTAAATSAAAPAPASKPAKEGAKAGEPGKARCKRFGCNRYYDVDGPPQECLHHKSPPIFHETAKWWSCCPDRKAYDWEEFMRIPGCQKGFCSNCPEGQGEKRFLGGADLRGDNAPVRLDADAPKDPRRKLDDLRRGMVAIGVDSELFEKVWGKLAAQTGGDIEKVCELFQARFSAMLGAPAL
;
A
#
# COMPACT_ATOMS: atom_id res chain seq x y z
N HIS A 1 8.06 31.94 -8.65
CA HIS A 1 8.45 30.56 -8.27
C HIS A 1 8.03 29.61 -9.37
N GLY A 2 8.93 28.77 -9.86
CA GLY A 2 8.60 27.71 -10.82
C GLY A 2 8.24 26.42 -10.09
N MET A 3 7.31 25.64 -10.65
CA MET A 3 6.89 24.36 -10.08
C MET A 3 7.86 23.27 -10.59
N ARG A 4 8.65 22.70 -9.69
CA ARG A 4 9.56 21.58 -10.04
C ARG A 4 8.77 20.29 -10.04
N ILE A 5 8.84 19.52 -11.12
CA ILE A 5 8.20 18.20 -11.21
C ILE A 5 9.16 17.18 -11.82
N THR A 6 8.88 15.90 -11.57
CA THR A 6 9.60 14.79 -12.18
C THR A 6 8.66 13.98 -13.04
N LEU A 7 8.94 13.88 -14.35
CA LEU A 7 8.18 13.08 -15.30
C LEU A 7 8.92 11.76 -15.56
N ARG A 8 8.24 10.62 -15.41
CA ARG A 8 8.81 9.29 -15.64
C ARG A 8 8.00 8.54 -16.69
N PHE A 9 8.67 7.90 -17.64
CA PHE A 9 8.06 7.05 -18.65
C PHE A 9 8.71 5.66 -18.58
N GLU A 10 7.90 4.64 -18.34
CA GLU A 10 8.32 3.25 -18.07
C GLU A 10 7.34 2.26 -18.74
N GLU A 11 7.15 2.36 -20.07
CA GLU A 11 6.12 1.56 -20.77
C GLU A 11 6.61 0.20 -21.31
N HIS A 12 7.91 0.00 -21.52
CA HIS A 12 8.44 -1.24 -22.07
C HIS A 12 9.27 -2.03 -21.04
N ASP A 13 9.19 -3.36 -21.06
CA ASP A 13 10.00 -4.27 -20.22
C ASP A 13 11.52 -4.10 -20.45
N ALA A 14 11.90 -3.43 -21.54
CA ALA A 14 13.27 -3.04 -21.83
C ALA A 14 13.59 -1.68 -21.18
N LYS A 15 14.52 -1.69 -20.22
CA LYS A 15 15.01 -0.51 -19.47
C LYS A 15 15.64 0.58 -20.36
N ASP A 16 15.96 0.26 -21.61
CA ASP A 16 16.62 1.16 -22.56
C ASP A 16 15.72 2.32 -23.04
N PHE A 17 14.40 2.18 -22.88
CA PHE A 17 13.40 3.18 -23.26
C PHE A 17 12.81 3.94 -22.06
N HIS A 18 13.31 3.66 -20.85
CA HIS A 18 12.86 4.38 -19.66
C HIS A 18 13.48 5.77 -19.63
N MET A 19 12.64 6.81 -19.55
CA MET A 19 13.11 8.18 -19.47
C MET A 19 12.54 8.88 -18.24
N THR A 20 13.44 9.46 -17.44
CA THR A 20 13.09 10.35 -16.34
C THR A 20 13.55 11.77 -16.67
N LEU A 21 12.62 12.71 -16.72
CA LEU A 21 12.87 14.12 -16.99
C LEU A 21 12.48 14.95 -15.77
N ARG A 22 13.48 15.57 -15.13
CA ARG A 22 13.29 16.52 -14.03
C ARG A 22 13.33 17.93 -14.61
N LEU A 23 12.23 18.65 -14.52
CA LEU A 23 12.11 19.99 -15.12
C LEU A 23 11.35 20.94 -14.20
N THR A 24 11.61 22.23 -14.38
CA THR A 24 10.84 23.28 -13.70
C THR A 24 9.80 23.81 -14.68
N LEU A 25 8.52 23.53 -14.41
CA LEU A 25 7.42 24.08 -15.19
C LEU A 25 7.37 25.59 -15.00
N THR A 26 7.27 26.31 -16.12
CA THR A 26 6.98 27.74 -16.11
C THR A 26 5.51 27.97 -15.77
N LYS A 27 5.18 29.20 -15.37
CA LYS A 27 3.80 29.57 -14.97
C LYS A 27 2.75 29.17 -16.03
N LYS A 28 3.11 29.26 -17.32
CA LYS A 28 2.25 28.89 -18.45
C LYS A 28 1.81 27.42 -18.41
N TYR A 29 2.73 26.51 -18.07
CA TYR A 29 2.44 25.07 -18.03
C TYR A 29 1.89 24.63 -16.67
N ALA A 30 2.24 25.34 -15.59
CA ALA A 30 1.70 25.08 -14.27
C ALA A 30 0.20 25.43 -14.17
N SER A 31 -0.24 26.52 -14.79
CA SER A 31 -1.67 26.89 -14.89
C SER A 31 -2.33 26.37 -16.17
N GLY A 32 -1.66 25.48 -16.89
CA GLY A 32 -2.11 24.93 -18.16
C GLY A 32 -2.71 23.53 -17.99
N PRO A 33 -3.35 23.00 -19.05
CA PRO A 33 -3.84 21.63 -19.04
C PRO A 33 -2.67 20.62 -19.09
N THR A 34 -2.88 19.46 -18.48
CA THR A 34 -1.93 18.33 -18.45
C THR A 34 -1.47 17.88 -19.84
N LYS A 35 -2.32 17.99 -20.88
CA LYS A 35 -1.92 17.68 -22.28
C LYS A 35 -0.71 18.47 -22.76
N ASP A 36 -0.52 19.72 -22.31
CA ASP A 36 0.60 20.55 -22.75
C ASP A 36 1.91 20.07 -22.10
N VAL A 37 1.84 19.54 -20.88
CA VAL A 37 2.98 18.94 -20.17
C VAL A 37 3.35 17.59 -20.78
N VAL A 38 2.36 16.77 -21.13
CA VAL A 38 2.55 15.50 -21.86
C VAL A 38 3.23 15.77 -23.20
N LYS A 39 2.73 16.74 -23.98
CA LYS A 39 3.33 17.13 -25.27
C LYS A 39 4.78 17.55 -25.12
N LEU A 40 5.10 18.36 -24.11
CA LEU A 40 6.47 18.80 -23.83
C LEU A 40 7.42 17.62 -23.56
N PHE A 41 6.95 16.61 -22.83
CA PHE A 41 7.72 15.38 -22.60
C PHE A 41 7.90 14.57 -23.88
N VAL A 42 6.83 14.38 -24.65
CA VAL A 42 6.86 13.61 -25.91
C VAL A 42 7.80 14.26 -26.92
N ASP A 43 7.76 15.59 -27.07
CA ASP A 43 8.68 16.33 -27.94
C ASP A 43 10.15 16.13 -27.50
N HIS A 44 10.40 16.10 -26.19
CA HIS A 44 11.74 15.82 -25.65
C HIS A 44 12.18 14.38 -25.85
N TYR A 45 11.27 13.42 -25.68
CA TYR A 45 11.51 12.00 -25.86
C TYR A 45 11.79 11.66 -27.33
N ASN A 46 10.93 12.11 -28.25
CA ASN A 46 11.05 11.85 -29.69
C ASN A 46 12.32 12.47 -30.29
N LYS A 47 12.80 13.59 -29.71
CA LYS A 47 14.08 14.18 -30.08
C LYS A 47 15.27 13.29 -29.72
N LYS A 48 15.16 12.49 -28.65
CA LYS A 48 16.22 11.61 -28.15
C LYS A 48 16.10 10.18 -28.69
N HIS A 49 14.88 9.74 -29.01
CA HIS A 49 14.55 8.39 -29.45
C HIS A 49 13.80 8.44 -30.80
N ALA A 50 14.54 8.64 -31.89
CA ALA A 50 13.97 8.76 -33.24
C ALA A 50 13.32 7.46 -33.76
N GLU A 51 13.76 6.29 -33.26
CA GLU A 51 13.27 4.98 -33.67
C GLU A 51 11.96 4.56 -32.99
N HIS A 52 11.62 5.14 -31.83
CA HIS A 52 10.44 4.77 -31.05
C HIS A 52 9.65 6.01 -30.65
N GLN A 53 9.04 6.67 -31.63
CA GLN A 53 8.28 7.90 -31.38
C GLN A 53 7.03 7.62 -30.53
N LEU A 54 6.87 8.40 -29.47
CA LEU A 54 5.67 8.43 -28.66
C LEU A 54 4.68 9.42 -29.27
N ASP A 55 3.40 9.11 -29.14
CA ASP A 55 2.32 10.01 -29.51
C ASP A 55 1.75 10.72 -28.26
N ALA A 56 1.52 12.02 -28.37
CA ALA A 56 0.99 12.81 -27.26
C ALA A 56 -0.51 12.56 -27.00
N THR A 57 -1.21 11.87 -27.90
CA THR A 57 -2.65 11.60 -27.78
C THR A 57 -2.94 10.33 -27.00
N SER A 58 -2.04 9.35 -27.06
CA SER A 58 -2.16 8.08 -26.36
C SER A 58 -1.67 8.11 -24.92
N LEU A 59 -1.00 9.19 -24.49
CA LEU A 59 -0.40 9.30 -23.16
C LEU A 59 -1.20 10.23 -22.24
N HIS A 60 -1.38 9.81 -20.98
CA HIS A 60 -1.88 10.65 -19.89
C HIS A 60 -0.93 10.64 -18.69
N LEU A 61 -1.08 11.64 -17.81
CA LEU A 61 -0.29 11.73 -16.59
C LEU A 61 -0.96 10.97 -15.45
N LYS A 62 -0.16 10.29 -14.64
CA LYS A 62 -0.59 9.64 -13.40
C LYS A 62 0.30 10.07 -12.25
N LEU A 63 -0.29 10.55 -11.16
CA LEU A 63 0.45 10.89 -9.94
C LEU A 63 0.87 9.63 -9.18
N VAL A 64 2.03 9.67 -8.53
CA VAL A 64 2.49 8.55 -7.67
C VAL A 64 1.54 8.38 -6.50
N GLY A 65 0.79 7.28 -6.49
CA GLY A 65 -0.23 7.01 -5.47
C GLY A 65 -1.56 7.74 -5.68
N GLY A 66 -1.77 8.38 -6.84
CA GLY A 66 -2.97 9.14 -7.17
C GLY A 66 -3.74 8.63 -8.39
N ASN A 67 -4.77 9.39 -8.77
CA ASN A 67 -5.62 9.12 -9.91
C ASN A 67 -4.94 9.46 -11.24
N HIS A 68 -5.50 8.93 -12.33
CA HIS A 68 -5.15 9.33 -13.68
C HIS A 68 -5.68 10.75 -13.90
N LEU A 69 -4.82 11.62 -14.41
CA LEU A 69 -5.20 12.99 -14.75
C LEU A 69 -5.82 12.98 -16.14
N ASP A 70 -7.04 13.52 -16.23
CA ASP A 70 -7.65 13.80 -17.53
C ASP A 70 -6.77 14.75 -18.34
N ARG A 71 -6.86 14.65 -19.67
CA ARG A 71 -6.03 15.42 -20.61
C ARG A 71 -6.27 16.93 -20.55
N ASP A 72 -7.46 17.32 -20.09
CA ASP A 72 -7.86 18.72 -19.93
C ASP A 72 -7.82 19.19 -18.46
N ALA A 73 -7.39 18.34 -17.52
CA ALA A 73 -7.23 18.72 -16.13
C ALA A 73 -6.10 19.76 -15.98
N LEU A 74 -6.31 20.76 -15.10
CA LEU A 74 -5.29 21.77 -14.82
C LEU A 74 -4.18 21.20 -13.94
N VAL A 75 -2.93 21.47 -14.31
CA VAL A 75 -1.77 20.95 -13.58
C VAL A 75 -1.74 21.45 -12.14
N GLU A 76 -2.07 22.71 -11.89
CA GLU A 76 -2.07 23.31 -10.53
C GLU A 76 -3.09 22.70 -9.56
N ASP A 77 -4.20 22.15 -10.06
CA ASP A 77 -5.26 21.59 -9.20
C ASP A 77 -4.87 20.24 -8.60
N PHE A 78 -3.95 19.52 -9.26
CA PHE A 78 -3.64 18.13 -8.91
C PHE A 78 -2.15 17.88 -8.68
N VAL A 79 -1.25 18.70 -9.24
CA VAL A 79 0.20 18.51 -9.18
C VAL A 79 0.82 19.57 -8.29
N ALA A 80 1.53 19.15 -7.25
CA ALA A 80 2.26 20.02 -6.34
C ALA A 80 3.75 20.14 -6.68
N PRO A 81 4.44 21.21 -6.22
CA PRO A 81 5.89 21.33 -6.40
C PRO A 81 6.64 20.19 -5.70
N GLY A 82 7.40 19.41 -6.47
CA GLY A 82 8.14 18.25 -6.00
C GLY A 82 7.51 16.91 -6.38
N ASP A 83 6.31 16.92 -6.96
CA ASP A 83 5.60 15.70 -7.31
C ASP A 83 6.26 14.94 -8.48
N GLU A 84 6.07 13.62 -8.41
CA GLU A 84 6.48 12.70 -9.45
C GLU A 84 5.23 12.25 -10.22
N CYS A 85 5.29 12.30 -11.55
CA CYS A 85 4.23 11.87 -12.44
C CYS A 85 4.75 10.82 -13.42
N TYR A 86 3.96 9.79 -13.65
CA TYR A 86 4.21 8.77 -14.65
C TYR A 86 3.41 9.06 -15.92
N LEU A 87 4.04 8.89 -17.07
CA LEU A 87 3.37 8.87 -18.38
C LEU A 87 3.08 7.40 -18.74
N LEU A 88 1.81 7.10 -19.00
CA LEU A 88 1.34 5.76 -19.35
C LEU A 88 0.54 5.83 -20.65
N GLY A 89 0.72 4.85 -21.54
CA GLY A 89 -0.06 4.72 -22.76
C GLY A 89 -1.38 3.98 -22.52
N GLY A 90 -2.43 4.46 -23.17
CA GLY A 90 -3.76 3.86 -23.15
C GLY A 90 -4.86 4.92 -23.15
N GLU A 91 -5.97 4.64 -23.83
CA GLU A 91 -7.14 5.52 -23.79
C GLU A 91 -7.69 5.59 -22.36
N VAL A 92 -7.74 6.80 -21.80
CA VAL A 92 -8.59 7.09 -20.64
C VAL A 92 -10.02 6.87 -21.11
N THR A 93 -10.63 5.75 -20.72
CA THR A 93 -12.05 5.51 -21.01
C THR A 93 -12.87 6.62 -20.35
N PRO A 94 -13.60 7.46 -21.12
CA PRO A 94 -14.41 8.51 -20.57
C PRO A 94 -15.69 7.88 -20.00
N GLY A 95 -15.60 7.31 -18.79
CA GLY A 95 -16.70 6.50 -18.24
C GLY A 95 -16.74 6.31 -16.73
N ALA A 96 -15.79 6.84 -15.96
CA ALA A 96 -15.88 6.77 -14.50
C ALA A 96 -15.51 8.10 -13.85
N ALA A 97 -16.55 8.77 -13.35
CA ALA A 97 -16.56 9.92 -12.44
C ALA A 97 -16.36 11.32 -13.05
N GLN A 98 -17.50 11.91 -13.46
CA GLN A 98 -17.67 13.36 -13.53
C GLN A 98 -17.54 13.99 -12.14
N PHE A 99 -16.88 15.15 -12.11
CA PHE A 99 -16.70 16.02 -10.96
C PHE A 99 -18.01 16.58 -10.40
N ALA A 100 -18.14 16.57 -9.08
CA ALA A 100 -18.78 17.64 -8.31
C ALA A 100 -17.94 17.89 -7.04
N PRO A 101 -17.79 19.15 -6.58
CA PRO A 101 -16.82 19.53 -5.56
C PRO A 101 -17.31 19.10 -4.19
N ALA A 102 -16.98 17.87 -3.79
CA ALA A 102 -17.25 17.38 -2.46
C ALA A 102 -15.99 17.50 -1.61
N LYS A 103 -16.02 18.45 -0.68
CA LYS A 103 -15.37 18.30 0.62
C LYS A 103 -15.51 16.84 1.07
N ARG A 104 -14.46 16.04 1.01
CA ARG A 104 -14.39 14.70 1.61
C ARG A 104 -12.98 14.54 2.14
N THR A 105 -12.79 14.54 3.45
CA THR A 105 -12.88 13.34 4.30
C THR A 105 -12.17 12.16 3.63
N ALA A 106 -11.00 11.89 4.18
CA ALA A 106 -10.13 10.78 3.82
C ALA A 106 -10.89 9.46 3.75
N ALA A 107 -10.75 8.78 2.61
CA ALA A 107 -10.92 7.35 2.49
C ALA A 107 -9.73 6.83 1.68
N ALA A 108 -8.91 6.05 2.37
CA ALA A 108 -7.63 5.54 1.89
C ALA A 108 -7.84 4.28 1.03
N THR A 109 -7.16 4.21 -0.11
CA THR A 109 -6.89 2.95 -0.81
C THR A 109 -5.41 2.63 -0.69
N SER A 110 -5.13 1.61 0.11
CA SER A 110 -3.83 0.99 0.30
C SER A 110 -3.42 0.19 -0.93
N ALA A 111 -2.43 0.66 -1.67
CA ALA A 111 -1.63 -0.16 -2.57
C ALA A 111 -0.32 -0.52 -1.86
N ALA A 112 -0.10 -1.82 -1.67
CA ALA A 112 1.11 -2.38 -1.09
C ALA A 112 2.32 -2.09 -2.00
N ALA A 113 3.28 -1.33 -1.48
CA ALA A 113 4.61 -1.20 -2.06
C ALA A 113 5.58 -2.13 -1.29
N PRO A 114 6.55 -2.77 -1.97
CA PRO A 114 7.42 -3.77 -1.38
C PRO A 114 8.40 -3.14 -0.37
N ALA A 115 8.71 -3.91 0.67
CA ALA A 115 9.65 -3.54 1.72
C ALA A 115 11.01 -3.09 1.14
N PRO A 116 11.56 -1.93 1.56
CA PRO A 116 12.96 -1.64 1.28
C PRO A 116 13.82 -2.53 2.16
N ALA A 117 14.56 -3.41 1.49
CA ALA A 117 15.62 -4.22 2.07
C ALA A 117 16.60 -3.35 2.87
N SER A 118 17.01 -3.89 4.00
CA SER A 118 17.92 -3.28 4.95
C SER A 118 19.34 -3.09 4.42
N LYS A 119 19.87 -1.86 4.64
CA LYS A 119 21.28 -1.42 4.81
C LYS A 119 22.15 -1.26 3.54
N PRO A 120 23.05 -0.25 3.53
CA PRO A 120 24.18 -0.12 4.46
C PRO A 120 24.07 1.02 5.48
N ALA A 121 24.85 0.85 6.55
CA ALA A 121 24.95 1.73 7.71
C ALA A 121 26.09 2.74 7.58
N LYS A 122 25.86 3.95 8.11
CA LYS A 122 26.73 4.91 8.84
C LYS A 122 26.03 6.27 8.68
N GLU A 123 25.67 7.01 9.72
CA GLU A 123 26.53 7.51 10.79
C GLU A 123 25.78 7.62 12.14
N GLY A 124 26.50 7.45 13.25
CA GLY A 124 26.03 7.93 14.58
C GLY A 124 25.54 6.91 15.62
N ALA A 125 25.69 5.60 15.44
CA ALA A 125 25.43 4.65 16.54
C ALA A 125 26.73 4.36 17.29
N LYS A 126 26.90 4.94 18.49
CA LYS A 126 27.92 4.45 19.44
C LYS A 126 27.68 2.96 19.65
N ALA A 127 28.67 2.14 19.31
CA ALA A 127 28.67 0.71 19.60
C ALA A 127 28.46 0.53 21.10
N GLY A 128 27.46 -0.28 21.47
CA GLY A 128 27.19 -0.57 22.87
C GLY A 128 28.40 -1.25 23.51
N GLU A 129 28.75 -0.83 24.72
CA GLU A 129 29.74 -1.53 25.53
C GLU A 129 29.33 -3.00 25.73
N PRO A 130 30.28 -3.96 25.71
CA PRO A 130 29.98 -5.35 26.02
C PRO A 130 29.41 -5.44 27.44
N GLY A 131 28.20 -5.99 27.57
CA GLY A 131 27.49 -6.16 28.85
C GLY A 131 26.29 -5.23 29.09
N LYS A 132 25.97 -4.29 28.20
CA LYS A 132 24.78 -3.41 28.35
C LYS A 132 23.71 -3.72 27.31
N ALA A 133 22.46 -3.89 27.74
CA ALA A 133 21.30 -4.06 26.86
C ALA A 133 20.68 -2.72 26.50
N ARG A 134 20.13 -2.60 25.28
CA ARG A 134 19.37 -1.42 24.86
C ARG A 134 17.94 -1.50 25.40
N CYS A 135 17.48 -0.44 26.07
CA CYS A 135 16.10 -0.28 26.49
C CYS A 135 15.17 -0.29 25.25
N LYS A 136 14.11 -1.10 25.31
CA LYS A 136 13.13 -1.24 24.22
C LYS A 136 11.87 -0.40 24.39
N ARG A 137 11.74 0.38 25.48
CA ARG A 137 10.63 1.32 25.64
C ARG A 137 10.76 2.47 24.64
N PHE A 138 9.63 2.91 24.09
CA PHE A 138 9.57 3.92 23.05
C PHE A 138 10.26 5.24 23.47
N GLY A 139 11.18 5.74 22.64
CA GLY A 139 11.87 7.02 22.85
C GLY A 139 13.01 7.02 23.86
N CYS A 140 13.27 5.95 24.62
CA CYS A 140 14.38 5.93 25.58
C CYS A 140 15.74 5.66 24.91
N ASN A 141 15.86 4.55 24.17
CA ASN A 141 17.08 4.13 23.44
C ASN A 141 18.39 4.06 24.27
N ARG A 142 18.33 4.20 25.60
CA ARG A 142 19.51 4.12 26.49
C ARG A 142 19.99 2.68 26.63
N TYR A 143 21.29 2.53 26.81
CA TYR A 143 21.91 1.26 27.21
C TYR A 143 21.94 1.18 28.73
N TYR A 144 21.53 0.04 29.28
CA TYR A 144 21.48 -0.21 30.71
C TYR A 144 21.98 -1.63 31.01
N ASP A 145 22.45 -1.84 32.23
CA ASP A 145 22.81 -3.17 32.71
C ASP A 145 21.53 -3.92 33.13
N VAL A 146 21.30 -5.10 32.57
CA VAL A 146 20.10 -5.91 32.86
C VAL A 146 20.15 -6.50 34.25
N ASP A 147 21.36 -6.85 34.70
CA ASP A 147 21.62 -7.47 36.01
C ASP A 147 21.95 -6.41 37.09
N GLY A 148 22.06 -5.14 36.68
CA GLY A 148 22.34 -4.01 37.55
C GLY A 148 21.10 -3.40 38.23
N PRO A 149 21.28 -2.32 39.03
CA PRO A 149 20.18 -1.63 39.67
C PRO A 149 19.23 -0.99 38.64
N PRO A 150 17.91 -0.95 38.91
CA PRO A 150 16.92 -0.46 37.97
C PRO A 150 17.17 1.01 37.61
N GLN A 151 17.40 1.28 36.31
CA GLN A 151 17.70 2.61 35.80
C GLN A 151 16.42 3.38 35.43
N GLU A 152 16.34 4.65 35.82
CA GLU A 152 15.22 5.52 35.46
C GLU A 152 15.11 5.73 33.93
N CYS A 153 13.89 5.63 33.42
CA CYS A 153 13.56 5.63 32.00
C CYS A 153 12.42 6.61 31.73
N LEU A 154 12.73 7.66 30.96
CA LEU A 154 11.73 8.54 30.35
C LEU A 154 11.36 7.98 28.98
N HIS A 155 10.12 7.52 28.84
CA HIS A 155 9.64 6.85 27.63
C HIS A 155 8.23 7.29 27.26
N HIS A 156 7.82 6.91 26.05
CA HIS A 156 6.47 7.10 25.54
C HIS A 156 5.65 5.82 25.76
N LYS A 157 4.39 5.98 26.19
CA LYS A 157 3.48 4.85 26.44
C LYS A 157 3.03 4.19 25.14
N SER A 158 2.77 5.01 24.13
CA SER A 158 2.11 4.63 22.89
C SER A 158 3.05 4.76 21.69
N PRO A 159 2.81 4.01 20.59
CA PRO A 159 3.64 4.04 19.40
C PRO A 159 3.64 5.42 18.70
N PRO A 160 4.58 5.65 17.76
CA PRO A 160 4.62 6.88 16.99
C PRO A 160 3.53 6.91 15.91
N ILE A 161 3.13 8.12 15.51
CA ILE A 161 2.18 8.41 14.44
C ILE A 161 2.87 9.33 13.43
N PHE A 162 2.72 8.98 12.15
CA PHE A 162 3.21 9.79 11.03
C PHE A 162 2.02 10.14 10.12
N HIS A 163 1.72 11.42 9.97
CA HIS A 163 0.61 11.92 9.16
C HIS A 163 0.97 13.28 8.55
N GLU A 164 0.71 13.49 7.26
CA GLU A 164 0.92 14.77 6.58
C GLU A 164 2.29 15.39 6.88
N THR A 165 3.36 14.58 6.81
CA THR A 165 4.77 14.94 7.13
C THR A 165 5.08 15.19 8.62
N ALA A 166 4.06 15.43 9.45
CA ALA A 166 4.19 15.54 10.90
C ALA A 166 4.39 14.17 11.57
N LYS A 167 5.25 14.15 12.58
CA LYS A 167 5.67 12.97 13.33
C LYS A 167 5.50 13.25 14.82
N TRP A 168 4.78 12.40 15.52
CA TRP A 168 4.56 12.56 16.96
C TRP A 168 4.34 11.22 17.64
N TRP A 169 4.31 11.22 18.98
CA TRP A 169 3.97 10.03 19.74
C TRP A 169 2.48 10.03 20.03
N SER A 170 1.78 8.90 19.88
CA SER A 170 0.34 8.82 20.12
C SER A 170 -0.09 9.29 21.52
N CYS A 171 0.79 9.18 22.51
CA CYS A 171 0.58 9.68 23.87
C CYS A 171 0.88 11.18 24.06
N CYS A 172 1.47 11.86 23.07
CA CYS A 172 1.84 13.28 23.07
C CYS A 172 1.46 13.96 21.74
N PRO A 173 0.16 14.16 21.45
CA PRO A 173 -0.30 14.73 20.18
C PRO A 173 0.17 16.17 19.95
N ASP A 174 0.42 16.93 21.01
CA ASP A 174 0.84 18.34 20.93
C ASP A 174 2.34 18.50 20.63
N ARG A 175 3.13 17.43 20.77
CA ARG A 175 4.57 17.44 20.50
C ARG A 175 4.84 16.87 19.12
N LYS A 176 4.56 17.68 18.09
CA LYS A 176 4.79 17.32 16.69
C LYS A 176 6.17 17.79 16.24
N ALA A 177 6.80 16.97 15.44
CA ALA A 177 8.05 17.25 14.76
C ALA A 177 7.85 17.05 13.26
N TYR A 178 8.51 17.87 12.44
CA TYR A 178 8.44 17.74 10.99
C TYR A 178 9.68 17.02 10.43
N ASP A 179 10.78 17.06 11.17
CA ASP A 179 12.02 16.35 10.86
C ASP A 179 12.24 15.12 11.74
N TRP A 180 13.00 14.15 11.24
CA TRP A 180 13.27 12.90 11.96
C TRP A 180 14.09 13.11 13.25
N GLU A 181 15.10 13.96 13.20
CA GLU A 181 15.95 14.26 14.35
C GLU A 181 15.18 14.94 15.47
N GLU A 182 14.30 15.88 15.11
CA GLU A 182 13.42 16.56 16.05
C GLU A 182 12.43 15.57 16.70
N PHE A 183 11.87 14.65 15.91
CA PHE A 183 11.00 13.59 16.42
C PHE A 183 11.72 12.69 17.45
N MET A 184 12.95 12.28 17.15
CA MET A 184 13.78 11.47 18.06
C MET A 184 14.17 12.21 19.35
N ARG A 185 14.16 13.55 19.34
CA ARG A 185 14.44 14.40 20.49
C ARG A 185 13.23 14.65 21.39
N ILE A 186 12.01 14.29 20.95
CA ILE A 186 10.79 14.48 21.77
C ILE A 186 10.93 13.70 23.08
N PRO A 187 10.99 14.38 24.24
CA PRO A 187 11.21 13.72 25.51
C PRO A 187 10.02 12.84 25.89
N GLY A 188 10.32 11.65 26.44
CA GLY A 188 9.33 10.71 26.95
C GLY A 188 8.38 11.37 27.95
N CYS A 189 7.08 11.05 27.86
CA CYS A 189 6.05 11.60 28.75
C CYS A 189 5.84 10.80 30.03
N GLN A 190 6.37 9.58 30.12
CA GLN A 190 6.17 8.68 31.24
C GLN A 190 7.50 8.31 31.90
N LYS A 191 7.50 8.28 33.23
CA LYS A 191 8.60 7.77 34.06
C LYS A 191 8.38 6.28 34.32
N GLY A 192 9.46 5.51 34.27
CA GLY A 192 9.48 4.09 34.64
C GLY A 192 10.92 3.59 34.71
N PHE A 193 11.13 2.28 34.60
CA PHE A 193 12.46 1.68 34.61
C PHE A 193 12.85 1.13 33.24
N CYS A 194 14.13 1.21 32.87
CA CYS A 194 14.62 0.64 31.62
C CYS A 194 14.31 -0.86 31.57
N SER A 195 13.83 -1.33 30.42
CA SER A 195 13.54 -2.75 30.21
C SER A 195 13.89 -3.18 28.80
N ASN A 196 14.42 -4.39 28.67
CA ASN A 196 14.69 -5.11 27.43
C ASN A 196 13.47 -5.96 26.97
N CYS A 197 12.46 -6.06 27.84
CA CYS A 197 11.17 -6.71 27.61
C CYS A 197 10.05 -5.75 28.05
N PRO A 198 9.38 -5.05 27.12
CA PRO A 198 8.32 -4.13 27.48
C PRO A 198 7.09 -4.90 27.96
N GLU A 199 6.92 -5.05 29.28
CA GLU A 199 5.67 -5.52 29.88
C GLU A 199 4.50 -4.62 29.44
N GLY A 200 3.42 -5.22 28.94
CA GLY A 200 2.22 -4.51 28.48
C GLY A 200 2.25 -4.02 27.02
N GLN A 201 3.33 -4.27 26.28
CA GLN A 201 3.34 -4.16 24.82
C GLN A 201 3.25 -5.58 24.27
N GLY A 202 2.04 -6.00 23.88
CA GLY A 202 1.82 -7.24 23.13
C GLY A 202 2.81 -7.35 21.96
N GLU A 203 3.09 -8.58 21.52
CA GLU A 203 4.07 -8.95 20.50
C GLU A 203 4.57 -7.80 19.63
N LYS A 204 5.89 -7.51 19.69
CA LYS A 204 6.65 -6.57 18.86
C LYS A 204 5.81 -5.71 17.91
N ARG A 205 5.07 -4.73 18.46
CA ARG A 205 4.32 -3.78 17.63
C ARG A 205 5.31 -2.97 16.83
N PHE A 206 5.43 -3.30 15.55
CA PHE A 206 6.34 -2.64 14.63
C PHE A 206 6.07 -1.14 14.63
N LEU A 207 7.12 -0.32 14.63
CA LEU A 207 7.10 1.15 14.77
C LEU A 207 6.37 1.93 13.65
N GLY A 208 5.55 1.26 12.84
CA GLY A 208 4.91 1.81 11.63
C GLY A 208 3.40 1.58 11.52
N GLY A 209 2.70 1.28 12.62
CA GLY A 209 1.23 1.15 12.61
C GLY A 209 0.68 0.09 11.64
N ALA A 210 1.54 -0.81 11.14
CA ALA A 210 1.15 -1.92 10.27
C ALA A 210 0.23 -2.91 11.01
N ASP A 211 0.45 -3.04 12.31
CA ASP A 211 -0.23 -3.98 13.21
C ASP A 211 -1.71 -3.63 13.44
N LEU A 212 -2.04 -2.33 13.48
CA LEU A 212 -3.42 -1.87 13.67
C LEU A 212 -4.29 -1.99 12.41
N ARG A 213 -3.70 -2.29 11.25
CA ARG A 213 -4.45 -2.42 9.99
C ARG A 213 -5.21 -3.74 9.90
N GLY A 214 -4.74 -4.79 10.58
CA GLY A 214 -5.46 -6.06 10.66
C GLY A 214 -6.74 -5.91 11.48
N ASP A 215 -6.58 -5.42 12.71
CA ASP A 215 -7.70 -5.28 13.66
C ASP A 215 -8.75 -4.25 13.21
N ASN A 216 -8.35 -3.23 12.44
CA ASN A 216 -9.24 -2.18 11.92
C ASN A 216 -9.41 -2.25 10.40
N ALA A 217 -9.18 -3.42 9.79
CA ALA A 217 -9.45 -3.59 8.37
C ALA A 217 -10.93 -3.31 8.11
N PRO A 218 -11.27 -2.45 7.12
CA PRO A 218 -12.66 -2.19 6.81
C PRO A 218 -13.34 -3.49 6.41
N VAL A 219 -14.36 -3.88 7.17
CA VAL A 219 -15.19 -5.04 6.85
C VAL A 219 -15.88 -4.75 5.53
N ARG A 220 -15.74 -5.66 4.56
CA ARG A 220 -16.38 -5.53 3.25
C ARG A 220 -17.90 -5.58 3.46
N LEU A 221 -18.60 -4.48 3.18
CA LEU A 221 -20.05 -4.32 3.40
C LEU A 221 -20.90 -5.34 2.60
N ASP A 222 -20.33 -5.91 1.54
CA ASP A 222 -20.93 -6.95 0.71
C ASP A 222 -20.57 -8.37 1.20
N ALA A 223 -20.35 -8.56 2.51
CA ALA A 223 -20.10 -9.90 3.06
C ALA A 223 -21.27 -10.86 2.77
N ASP A 224 -22.50 -10.32 2.76
CA ASP A 224 -23.75 -11.03 2.48
C ASP A 224 -24.19 -10.95 0.99
N ALA A 225 -23.37 -10.37 0.11
CA ALA A 225 -23.68 -10.37 -1.32
C ALA A 225 -23.66 -11.82 -1.86
N PRO A 226 -24.66 -12.25 -2.66
CA PRO A 226 -24.69 -13.57 -3.26
C PRO A 226 -23.37 -13.86 -3.97
N LYS A 227 -22.55 -14.76 -3.41
CA LYS A 227 -21.28 -15.16 -4.03
C LYS A 227 -21.57 -15.79 -5.39
N ASP A 228 -20.90 -15.31 -6.42
CA ASP A 228 -20.94 -15.89 -7.77
C ASP A 228 -20.79 -17.42 -7.68
N PRO A 229 -21.70 -18.21 -8.29
CA PRO A 229 -21.68 -19.67 -8.19
C PRO A 229 -20.35 -20.28 -8.68
N ARG A 230 -19.62 -19.62 -9.59
CA ARG A 230 -18.27 -20.05 -9.99
C ARG A 230 -17.27 -19.94 -8.86
N ARG A 231 -17.36 -18.87 -8.07
CA ARG A 231 -16.47 -18.65 -6.93
C ARG A 231 -16.76 -19.64 -5.79
N LYS A 232 -18.03 -20.01 -5.59
CA LYS A 232 -18.41 -21.10 -4.66
C LYS A 232 -17.79 -22.44 -5.08
N LEU A 233 -17.75 -22.72 -6.38
CA LEU A 233 -17.10 -23.92 -6.90
C LEU A 233 -15.59 -23.92 -6.71
N ASP A 234 -14.92 -22.80 -6.95
CA ASP A 234 -13.47 -22.68 -6.74
C ASP A 234 -13.09 -22.81 -5.25
N ASP A 235 -13.92 -22.27 -4.36
CA ASP A 235 -13.77 -22.43 -2.91
C ASP A 235 -13.92 -23.90 -2.50
N LEU A 236 -14.89 -24.61 -3.08
CA LEU A 236 -15.09 -26.05 -2.86
C LEU A 236 -13.91 -26.88 -3.38
N ARG A 237 -13.41 -26.58 -4.59
CA ARG A 237 -12.22 -27.20 -5.15
C ARG A 237 -11.02 -27.03 -4.22
N ARG A 238 -10.78 -25.82 -3.73
CA ARG A 238 -9.69 -25.54 -2.78
C ARG A 238 -9.85 -26.32 -1.48
N GLY A 239 -11.05 -26.38 -0.92
CA GLY A 239 -11.34 -27.15 0.29
C GLY A 239 -11.08 -28.64 0.11
N MET A 240 -11.48 -29.23 -1.02
CA MET A 240 -11.30 -30.65 -1.29
C MET A 240 -9.84 -31.02 -1.56
N VAL A 241 -9.10 -30.18 -2.28
CA VAL A 241 -7.66 -30.36 -2.47
C VAL A 241 -6.93 -30.28 -1.12
N ALA A 242 -7.35 -29.39 -0.22
CA ALA A 242 -6.79 -29.31 1.14
C ALA A 242 -7.08 -30.57 1.99
N ILE A 243 -8.19 -31.28 1.72
CA ILE A 243 -8.54 -32.56 2.35
C ILE A 243 -7.81 -33.74 1.67
N GLY A 244 -7.04 -33.49 0.61
CA GLY A 244 -6.24 -34.49 -0.10
C GLY A 244 -6.95 -35.16 -1.28
N VAL A 245 -8.07 -34.60 -1.74
CA VAL A 245 -8.72 -35.05 -2.99
C VAL A 245 -7.92 -34.55 -4.18
N ASP A 246 -7.59 -35.46 -5.08
CA ASP A 246 -6.88 -35.13 -6.32
C ASP A 246 -7.67 -34.13 -7.18
N SER A 247 -6.98 -33.11 -7.69
CA SER A 247 -7.62 -32.02 -8.44
C SER A 247 -8.18 -32.49 -9.78
N GLU A 248 -7.59 -33.51 -10.42
CA GLU A 248 -8.14 -34.05 -11.68
C GLU A 248 -9.39 -34.88 -11.44
N LEU A 249 -9.42 -35.60 -10.31
CA LEU A 249 -10.62 -36.33 -9.89
C LEU A 249 -11.79 -35.38 -9.66
N PHE A 250 -11.54 -34.24 -9.01
CA PHE A 250 -12.55 -33.18 -8.83
C PHE A 250 -13.10 -32.69 -10.17
N GLU A 251 -12.24 -32.32 -11.12
CA GLU A 251 -12.67 -31.83 -12.45
C GLU A 251 -13.47 -32.88 -13.23
N LYS A 252 -13.10 -34.17 -13.13
CA LYS A 252 -13.85 -35.28 -13.77
C LYS A 252 -15.25 -35.46 -13.17
N VAL A 253 -15.39 -35.33 -11.85
CA VAL A 253 -16.68 -35.47 -11.15
C VAL A 253 -17.56 -34.24 -11.42
N TRP A 254 -16.96 -33.05 -11.34
CA TRP A 254 -17.60 -31.80 -11.71
C TRP A 254 -18.12 -31.82 -13.14
N GLY A 255 -17.29 -32.18 -14.12
CA GLY A 255 -17.67 -32.24 -15.54
C GLY A 255 -18.82 -33.19 -15.82
N LYS A 256 -18.87 -34.35 -15.13
CA LYS A 256 -20.00 -35.29 -15.22
C LYS A 256 -21.29 -34.71 -14.64
N LEU A 257 -21.21 -34.04 -13.49
CA LEU A 257 -22.38 -33.41 -12.86
C LEU A 257 -22.90 -32.23 -13.68
N ALA A 258 -22.00 -31.38 -14.21
CA ALA A 258 -22.36 -30.26 -15.09
C ALA A 258 -23.06 -30.73 -16.37
N ALA A 259 -22.63 -31.87 -16.94
CA ALA A 259 -23.30 -32.50 -18.07
C ALA A 259 -24.71 -33.03 -17.73
N GLN A 260 -24.94 -33.47 -16.49
CA GLN A 260 -26.25 -33.96 -16.03
C GLN A 260 -27.26 -32.85 -15.74
N THR A 261 -26.79 -31.64 -15.38
CA THR A 261 -27.63 -30.49 -15.00
C THR A 261 -27.76 -29.45 -16.11
N GLY A 262 -27.18 -29.68 -17.29
CA GLY A 262 -27.25 -28.75 -18.41
C GLY A 262 -26.44 -27.46 -18.21
N GLY A 263 -25.39 -27.50 -17.38
CA GLY A 263 -24.51 -26.35 -17.13
C GLY A 263 -24.99 -25.38 -16.03
N ASP A 264 -26.05 -25.71 -15.29
CA ASP A 264 -26.53 -24.91 -14.16
C ASP A 264 -25.65 -25.11 -12.92
N ILE A 265 -24.75 -24.16 -12.67
CA ILE A 265 -23.68 -24.25 -11.66
C ILE A 265 -24.24 -24.34 -10.23
N GLU A 266 -25.37 -23.70 -9.94
CA GLU A 266 -25.98 -23.73 -8.59
C GLU A 266 -26.46 -25.12 -8.23
N LYS A 267 -27.19 -25.78 -9.16
CA LYS A 267 -27.65 -27.16 -8.96
C LYS A 267 -26.49 -28.15 -8.86
N VAL A 268 -25.38 -27.91 -9.57
CA VAL A 268 -24.21 -28.78 -9.40
C VAL A 268 -23.62 -28.63 -8.00
N CYS A 269 -23.49 -27.41 -7.48
CA CYS A 269 -23.02 -27.19 -6.12
C CYS A 269 -23.93 -27.87 -5.07
N GLU A 270 -25.25 -27.79 -5.24
CA GLU A 270 -26.23 -28.46 -4.36
C GLU A 270 -26.10 -29.98 -4.42
N LEU A 271 -26.04 -30.57 -5.62
CA LEU A 271 -25.87 -32.02 -5.80
C LEU A 271 -24.53 -32.51 -5.25
N PHE A 272 -23.49 -31.71 -5.39
CA PHE A 272 -22.17 -32.01 -4.87
C PHE A 272 -22.19 -32.00 -3.34
N GLN A 273 -22.75 -30.97 -2.72
CA GLN A 273 -22.92 -30.89 -1.27
C GLN A 273 -23.79 -32.02 -0.75
N ALA A 274 -24.92 -32.32 -1.39
CA ALA A 274 -25.80 -33.41 -0.98
C ALA A 274 -25.11 -34.78 -1.04
N ARG A 275 -24.35 -35.06 -2.10
CA ARG A 275 -23.56 -36.30 -2.23
C ARG A 275 -22.44 -36.38 -1.20
N PHE A 276 -21.78 -35.26 -0.94
CA PHE A 276 -20.69 -35.21 0.03
C PHE A 276 -21.22 -35.39 1.46
N SER A 277 -22.30 -34.70 1.84
CA SER A 277 -22.97 -34.88 3.14
C SER A 277 -23.52 -36.29 3.33
N ALA A 278 -24.08 -36.90 2.28
CA ALA A 278 -24.53 -38.29 2.32
C ALA A 278 -23.38 -39.28 2.55
N MET A 279 -22.18 -39.02 2.01
CA MET A 279 -20.99 -39.82 2.31
C MET A 279 -20.46 -39.64 3.73
N LEU A 280 -20.62 -38.44 4.31
CA LEU A 280 -20.22 -38.15 5.69
C LEU A 280 -21.26 -38.57 6.73
N GLY A 281 -22.42 -39.07 6.31
CA GLY A 281 -23.50 -39.51 7.22
C GLY A 281 -24.15 -38.38 8.02
N ALA A 282 -23.97 -37.12 7.61
CA ALA A 282 -24.56 -35.96 8.28
C ALA A 282 -25.81 -35.48 7.53
N PRO A 283 -26.93 -35.20 8.22
CA PRO A 283 -28.11 -34.61 7.57
C PRO A 283 -27.75 -33.21 7.04
N ALA A 284 -28.20 -32.91 5.82
CA ALA A 284 -28.01 -31.60 5.19
C ALA A 284 -28.66 -30.50 6.06
N LEU A 285 -27.89 -29.45 6.36
CA LEU A 285 -28.36 -28.19 6.96
C LEU A 285 -29.03 -27.31 5.91
#